data_AF-A0A699X927-F1
#
_entry.id   AF-A0A699X927-F1
#
_cell.length_a   1.000
_cell.length_b   1.000
_cell.length_c   1.000
_cell.angle_alpha   90.00
_cell.angle_beta   90.00
_cell.angle_gamma   90.00
#
_symmetry.space_group_name_H-M   'P 1'
#
loop_
_entity.id
_entity.type
_entity.pdbx_description
1 polymer ?
#
loop_
_entity_poly.entity_id
_entity_poly.type
_entity_poly.pdbx_seq_one_letter_code
_entity_poly.pdbx_strand_id
1 'polypeptide(L)'
;KQAKRGEAYVATLSWKDFCETFFLQYFPRSEQQKCEREYHTIRQKDGELTGEFMKQFLRLAGFVGKKAGPQEEQAKHFKWAISDWILDGIV
;
A
#
# COMPACT_ATOMS: atom_id res chain seq x y z
N LYS A 1 36.29 3.88 -10.38
CA LYS A 1 35.40 2.98 -11.15
C LYS A 1 34.36 2.36 -10.22
N GLN A 2 33.25 3.03 -9.93
CA GLN A 2 32.11 2.48 -9.16
C GLN A 2 30.83 2.29 -10.00
N ALA A 3 30.77 2.89 -11.20
CA ALA A 3 29.61 2.84 -12.09
C ALA A 3 29.14 1.40 -12.43
N LYS A 4 30.07 0.47 -12.67
CA LYS A 4 29.73 -0.91 -13.08
C LYS A 4 29.04 -1.76 -12.01
N ARG A 5 29.17 -1.42 -10.72
CA ARG A 5 28.58 -2.19 -9.61
C ARG A 5 27.13 -1.79 -9.35
N GLY A 6 26.80 -0.51 -9.51
CA GLY A 6 25.43 0.00 -9.45
C GLY A 6 24.59 -0.48 -10.65
N GLU A 7 25.17 -0.45 -11.85
CA GLU A 7 24.49 -0.92 -13.07
C GLU A 7 24.12 -2.42 -13.02
N ALA A 8 25.01 -3.27 -12.49
CA ALA A 8 24.71 -4.70 -12.30
C ALA A 8 23.64 -4.97 -11.24
N TYR A 9 23.50 -4.09 -10.24
CA TYR A 9 22.46 -4.18 -9.21
C TYR A 9 21.10 -3.71 -9.73
N VAL A 10 21.07 -2.64 -10.53
CA VAL A 10 19.85 -2.11 -11.14
C VAL A 10 19.32 -3.03 -12.25
N ALA A 11 20.20 -3.74 -12.98
CA ALA A 11 19.80 -4.64 -14.07
C ALA A 11 18.97 -5.86 -13.64
N THR A 12 18.98 -6.23 -12.36
CA THR A 12 18.26 -7.40 -11.81
C THR A 12 17.19 -7.03 -10.78
N LEU A 13 17.12 -5.77 -10.37
CA LEU A 13 16.19 -5.32 -9.34
C LEU A 13 14.84 -4.96 -9.98
N SER A 14 13.80 -5.75 -9.70
CA SER A 14 12.45 -5.37 -10.12
C SER A 14 12.01 -4.09 -9.41
N TRP A 15 11.12 -3.30 -10.01
CA TRP A 15 10.54 -2.12 -9.36
C TRP A 15 9.91 -2.46 -8.00
N LYS A 16 9.32 -3.65 -7.89
CA LYS A 16 8.75 -4.18 -6.64
C LYS A 16 9.81 -4.39 -5.57
N ASP A 17 10.94 -5.03 -5.92
CA ASP A 17 12.02 -5.29 -4.97
C ASP A 17 12.76 -4.00 -4.59
N PHE A 18 12.83 -3.02 -5.50
CA PHE A 18 13.31 -1.67 -5.20
C PHE A 18 12.44 -0.99 -4.13
N CYS A 19 11.12 -0.93 -4.34
CA CYS A 19 10.19 -0.30 -3.41
C CYS A 19 10.21 -0.98 -2.03
N GLU A 20 10.28 -2.31 -2.00
CA GLU A 20 10.38 -3.08 -0.75
C GLU A 20 11.70 -2.81 -0.02
N THR A 21 12.83 -2.83 -0.73
CA THR A 21 14.15 -2.53 -0.14
C THR A 21 14.20 -1.09 0.37
N PHE A 22 13.70 -0.13 -0.40
CA PHE A 22 13.62 1.27 -0.01
C PHE A 22 12.79 1.46 1.26
N PHE A 23 11.62 0.80 1.33
CA PHE A 23 10.76 0.86 2.50
C PHE A 23 11.42 0.25 3.74
N LEU A 24 12.05 -0.92 3.61
CA LEU A 24 12.69 -1.60 4.74
C LEU A 24 13.94 -0.87 5.25
N GLN A 25 14.72 -0.26 4.35
CA GLN A 25 16.03 0.31 4.67
C GLN A 25 15.96 1.75 5.19
N TYR A 26 15.03 2.56 4.69
CA TYR A 26 14.98 3.99 5.01
C TYR A 26 13.87 4.38 5.98
N PHE A 27 12.87 3.52 6.20
CA PHE A 27 11.81 3.79 7.17
C PHE A 27 12.08 3.04 8.48
N PRO A 28 12.02 3.72 9.65
CA PRO A 28 12.07 3.06 10.94
C PRO A 28 10.98 2.00 11.07
N ARG A 29 11.26 0.93 11.82
CA ARG A 29 10.30 -0.16 12.08
C ARG A 29 8.97 0.35 12.66
N SER A 30 8.98 1.45 13.43
CA SER A 30 7.78 2.09 13.97
C SER A 30 6.85 2.63 12.88
N GLU A 31 7.40 3.28 11.85
CA GLU A 31 6.64 3.78 10.71
C GLU A 31 6.13 2.64 9.84
N GLN A 32 6.93 1.58 9.65
CA GLN A 32 6.48 0.39 8.94
C GLN A 32 5.26 -0.24 9.62
N GLN A 33 5.33 -0.43 10.94
CA GLN A 33 4.22 -0.96 11.73
C GLN A 33 3.01 -0.02 11.75
N LYS A 34 3.23 1.30 11.69
CA LYS A 34 2.14 2.27 11.59
C LYS A 34 1.41 2.11 10.26
N CYS A 35 2.12 2.04 9.14
CA CYS A 35 1.52 1.80 7.81
C CYS A 35 0.77 0.47 7.76
N GLU A 36 1.33 -0.60 8.35
CA GLU A 36 0.66 -1.88 8.45
C GLU A 36 -0.64 -1.78 9.25
N ARG A 37 -0.61 -1.20 10.45
CA ARG A 37 -1.81 -1.04 11.29
C ARG A 37 -2.86 -0.17 10.60
N GLU A 38 -2.44 0.94 10.01
CA GLU A 38 -3.32 1.86 9.29
C GLU A 38 -3.95 1.16 8.08
N TYR A 39 -3.20 0.36 7.33
CA TYR A 39 -3.75 -0.45 6.25
C TYR A 39 -4.83 -1.39 6.78
N HIS A 40 -4.56 -2.24 7.77
CA HIS A 40 -5.52 -3.23 8.28
C HIS A 40 -6.78 -2.63 8.91
N THR A 41 -6.76 -1.35 9.28
CA THR A 41 -7.88 -0.66 9.94
C THR A 41 -8.46 0.45 9.06
N ILE A 42 -7.98 0.59 7.83
CA ILE A 42 -8.43 1.64 6.93
C ILE A 42 -9.91 1.47 6.64
N ARG A 43 -10.66 2.56 6.74
CA ARG A 43 -12.05 2.65 6.35
C ARG A 43 -12.32 4.02 5.76
N GLN A 44 -13.18 4.06 4.76
CA GLN A 44 -13.70 5.31 4.23
C GLN A 44 -14.49 6.00 5.35
N LYS A 45 -14.23 7.29 5.55
CA LYS A 45 -14.90 8.10 6.56
C LYS A 45 -16.19 8.71 6.02
N ASP A 46 -17.11 9.06 6.91
CA ASP A 46 -18.32 9.77 6.53
C ASP A 46 -17.97 11.12 5.88
N GLY A 47 -18.52 11.35 4.68
CA GLY A 47 -18.22 12.54 3.88
C GLY A 47 -16.86 12.54 3.17
N GLU A 48 -16.05 11.50 3.31
CA GLU A 48 -14.81 11.34 2.54
C GLU A 48 -15.13 10.94 1.10
N LEU A 49 -14.59 11.68 0.14
CA LEU A 49 -14.72 11.35 -1.27
C LEU A 49 -14.01 10.02 -1.55
N THR A 50 -14.68 9.12 -2.27
CA THR A 50 -14.11 7.81 -2.64
C THR A 50 -12.76 7.93 -3.35
N GLY A 51 -12.54 9.00 -4.13
CA GLY A 51 -11.25 9.26 -4.78
C GLY A 51 -10.11 9.54 -3.80
N GLU A 52 -10.36 10.25 -2.69
CA GLU A 52 -9.37 10.51 -1.65
C GLU A 52 -9.09 9.25 -0.84
N PHE A 53 -10.14 8.49 -0.50
CA PHE A 53 -10.01 7.18 0.13
C PHE A 53 -9.19 6.20 -0.74
N MET A 54 -9.47 6.14 -2.05
CA MET A 54 -8.71 5.31 -2.99
C MET A 54 -7.22 5.68 -3.02
N LYS A 55 -6.89 6.97 -3.03
CA LYS A 55 -5.49 7.43 -2.97
C LYS A 55 -4.82 6.97 -1.68
N GLN A 56 -5.49 7.11 -0.54
CA GLN A 56 -4.95 6.65 0.75
C GLN A 56 -4.76 5.14 0.78
N PHE A 57 -5.75 4.37 0.32
CA PHE A 57 -5.70 2.91 0.26
C PHE A 57 -4.54 2.43 -0.61
N LEU A 58 -4.40 2.95 -1.83
CA LEU A 58 -3.32 2.58 -2.74
C LEU A 58 -1.94 2.97 -2.20
N ARG A 59 -1.85 4.12 -1.53
CA ARG A 59 -0.62 4.54 -0.86
C ARG A 59 -0.21 3.54 0.22
N LEU A 60 -1.14 3.13 1.09
CA LEU A 60 -0.87 2.16 2.15
C LEU A 60 -0.56 0.77 1.58
N ALA A 61 -1.31 0.29 0.59
CA ALA A 61 -1.04 -0.96 -0.09
C ALA A 61 0.36 -0.99 -0.73
N GLY A 62 0.80 0.13 -1.31
CA GLY A 62 2.15 0.30 -1.87
C GLY A 62 3.26 0.18 -0.82
N PHE A 63 3.05 0.72 0.38
CA PHE A 63 4.01 0.61 1.49
C PHE A 63 4.03 -0.78 2.12
N VAL A 64 2.85 -1.38 2.32
CA VAL A 64 2.71 -2.72 2.91
C VAL A 64 3.21 -3.79 1.92
N GLY A 65 3.23 -3.49 0.61
CA GLY A 65 3.96 -4.23 -0.41
C GLY A 65 3.55 -5.71 -0.47
N LYS A 66 4.51 -6.63 -0.35
CA LYS A 66 4.23 -8.08 -0.35
C LYS A 66 3.28 -8.51 0.79
N LYS A 67 3.23 -7.77 1.90
CA LYS A 67 2.36 -8.08 3.04
C LYS A 67 0.89 -7.73 2.80
N ALA A 68 0.59 -6.94 1.77
CA ALA A 68 -0.79 -6.56 1.43
C ALA A 68 -1.56 -7.71 0.76
N GLY A 69 -0.88 -8.82 0.44
CA GLY A 69 -1.47 -9.97 -0.22
C GLY A 69 -1.58 -9.80 -1.75
N PRO A 70 -2.04 -10.85 -2.45
CA PRO A 70 -2.36 -10.77 -3.88
C PRO A 70 -3.46 -9.74 -4.16
N GLN A 71 -3.56 -9.30 -5.41
CA GLN A 71 -4.51 -8.26 -5.83
C GLN A 71 -5.97 -8.59 -5.45
N GLU A 72 -6.34 -9.87 -5.42
CA GLU A 72 -7.67 -10.32 -5.01
C GLU A 72 -7.98 -10.04 -3.54
N GLU A 73 -7.00 -10.25 -2.64
CA GLU A 73 -7.17 -9.96 -1.21
C GLU A 73 -7.22 -8.46 -0.97
N GLN A 74 -6.40 -7.69 -1.69
CA GLN A 74 -6.45 -6.22 -1.66
C GLN A 74 -7.81 -5.70 -2.11
N ALA A 75 -8.38 -6.26 -3.19
CA ALA A 75 -9.70 -5.88 -3.69
C ALA A 75 -10.82 -6.21 -2.69
N LYS A 76 -10.75 -7.35 -2.01
CA LYS A 76 -11.69 -7.73 -0.94
C LYS A 76 -11.60 -6.77 0.24
N HIS A 77 -10.38 -6.42 0.65
CA HIS A 77 -10.15 -5.46 1.72
C HIS A 77 -10.64 -4.06 1.37
N PHE A 78 -10.40 -3.61 0.13
CA PHE A 78 -10.94 -2.36 -0.38
C PHE A 78 -12.46 -2.33 -0.34
N LYS A 79 -13.13 -3.40 -0.80
CA LYS A 79 -14.58 -3.52 -0.75
C LYS A 79 -15.12 -3.48 0.68
N TRP A 80 -14.46 -4.13 1.63
CA TRP A 80 -14.82 -4.10 3.05
C TRP A 80 -14.58 -2.72 3.69
N ALA A 81 -13.56 -2.00 3.23
CA ALA A 81 -13.16 -0.71 3.80
C ALA A 81 -14.01 0.46 3.29
N ILE A 82 -14.73 0.30 2.17
CA ILE A 82 -15.76 1.24 1.74
C ILE A 82 -16.92 1.20 2.75
N SER A 83 -17.39 2.37 3.20
CA SER A 83 -18.44 2.50 4.21
C SER A 83 -19.78 1.90 3.75
N ASP A 84 -20.51 1.29 4.69
CA ASP A 84 -21.85 0.71 4.47
C ASP A 84 -22.87 1.70 3.88
N TRP A 85 -22.76 3.02 4.14
CA TRP A 85 -23.72 4.00 3.58
C TRP A 85 -23.70 4.09 2.04
N ILE A 86 -22.58 3.72 1.40
CA ILE A 86 -22.50 3.61 -0.07
C ILE A 86 -23.25 2.34 -0.56
N LEU A 87 -23.33 1.30 0.28
CA LEU A 87 -24.07 0.07 -0.02
C LEU A 87 -25.56 0.21 0.30
N ASP A 88 -25.92 0.93 1.36
CA ASP A 88 -27.31 1.19 1.78
C ASP A 88 -28.04 2.20 0.88
N GLY A 89 -27.32 3.16 0.28
CA GLY A 89 -27.92 4.16 -0.62
C GLY A 89 -28.26 3.65 -2.03
N ILE A 90 -28.00 2.37 -2.33
CA ILE A 90 -28.26 1.72 -3.62
C ILE A 90 -29.52 0.83 -3.58
N VAL A 91 -30.15 0.65 -2.41
CA VAL A 91 -31.39 -0.14 -2.24
C VAL A 91 -32.64 0.74 -2.30
#